data_AF-A0A3P6G2N2-F1
#
_entry.id   AF-A0A3P6G2N2-F1
#
_cell.length_a   1.000
_cell.length_b   1.000
_cell.length_c   1.000
_cell.angle_alpha   90.00
_cell.angle_beta   90.00
_cell.angle_gamma   90.00
#
_symmetry.space_group_name_H-M   'P 1'
#
loop_
_entity.id
_entity.type
_entity.pdbx_description
1 polymer ?
#
loop_
_entity_poly.entity_id
_entity_poly.type
_entity_poly.pdbx_seq_one_letter_code
_entity_poly.pdbx_strand_id
1 'polypeptide(L)'
;MDNQSIFKYSWETLPKKWVKKWKRSEHGNRSDTNTDYLFQLLCFLKLHTYTRVQVSIDICGVDHPSRKRRFEVVYNLLSTQYNSRIPGRWEREVWDMFGVSFINHPDLRRISTDYGFEGHPLRKDLPLSGYVEVRYDDPEKRVVSEPIEMTQEFRYFDFASPWETA
;
A
#
# COMPACT_ATOMS: atom_id res chain seq x y z
N MET A 1 5.08 25.44 8.54
CA MET A 1 6.42 26.03 8.28
C MET A 1 7.13 25.06 7.36
N ASP A 2 7.04 25.34 6.06
CA ASP A 2 6.74 24.26 5.14
C ASP A 2 7.98 23.75 4.40
N ASN A 3 8.04 22.44 4.27
CA ASN A 3 8.85 21.61 3.36
C ASN A 3 8.68 21.95 1.86
N GLN A 4 8.16 23.13 1.55
CA GLN A 4 7.92 23.66 0.20
C GLN A 4 9.21 23.99 -0.54
N SER A 5 10.26 24.43 0.15
CA SER A 5 11.56 24.74 -0.46
C SER A 5 12.24 23.50 -1.02
N ILE A 6 12.33 22.44 -0.22
CA ILE A 6 12.91 21.14 -0.62
C ILE A 6 12.10 20.53 -1.76
N PHE A 7 10.78 20.59 -1.66
CA PHE A 7 9.90 20.00 -2.68
C PHE A 7 9.96 20.76 -4.01
N LYS A 8 9.98 22.09 -3.99
CA LYS A 8 10.16 22.91 -5.20
C LYS A 8 11.52 22.65 -5.86
N TYR A 9 12.59 22.59 -5.05
CA TYR A 9 13.93 22.29 -5.54
C TYR A 9 14.02 20.90 -6.17
N SER A 10 13.41 19.89 -5.54
CA SER A 10 13.36 18.53 -6.09
C SER A 10 12.73 18.50 -7.48
N TRP A 11 11.62 19.23 -7.67
CA TRP A 11 10.96 19.35 -8.96
C TRP A 11 11.85 19.99 -10.05
N GLU A 12 12.60 21.03 -9.70
CA GLU A 12 13.46 21.74 -10.65
C GLU A 12 14.70 20.93 -11.05
N THR A 13 15.18 20.04 -10.17
CA THR A 13 16.39 19.25 -10.38
C THR A 13 16.14 17.87 -10.99
N LEU A 14 14.92 17.33 -10.83
CA LEU A 14 14.58 16.01 -11.35
C LEU A 14 14.48 15.99 -12.88
N PRO A 15 14.96 14.91 -13.54
CA PRO A 15 14.68 14.69 -14.95
C PRO A 15 13.16 14.60 -15.19
N LYS A 16 12.62 15.51 -16.01
CA LYS A 16 11.18 15.59 -16.31
C LYS A 16 10.58 14.30 -16.89
N LYS A 17 11.42 13.41 -17.43
CA LYS A 17 11.01 12.09 -17.93
C LYS A 17 10.50 11.17 -16.82
N TRP A 18 10.99 11.29 -15.59
CA TRP A 18 10.69 10.37 -14.49
C TRP A 18 9.37 10.68 -13.80
N VAL A 19 8.89 11.91 -13.87
CA VAL A 19 7.72 12.36 -13.11
C VAL A 19 6.59 12.71 -14.06
N LYS A 20 5.45 12.05 -13.90
CA LYS A 20 4.27 12.23 -14.76
C LYS A 20 3.38 13.36 -14.28
N LYS A 21 3.12 13.42 -12.97
CA LYS A 21 2.23 14.40 -12.36
C LYS A 21 2.77 14.82 -11.01
N TRP A 22 2.62 16.09 -10.71
CA TRP A 22 3.06 16.69 -9.46
C TRP A 22 1.89 17.44 -8.84
N LYS A 23 1.51 17.08 -7.60
CA LYS A 23 0.42 17.71 -6.88
C LYS A 23 0.94 18.22 -5.54
N ARG A 24 0.75 19.52 -5.33
CA ARG A 24 0.97 20.18 -4.04
C ARG A 24 -0.38 20.34 -3.33
N SER A 25 -0.41 19.98 -2.06
CA SER A 25 -1.56 20.12 -1.18
C SER A 25 -1.07 20.50 0.22
N GLU A 26 -1.93 21.14 1.01
CA GLU A 26 -1.72 21.33 2.46
C GLU A 26 -1.58 19.99 3.19
N HIS A 27 -2.23 18.95 2.66
CA HIS A 27 -2.24 17.59 3.22
C HIS A 27 -0.98 16.79 2.87
N GLY A 28 -0.08 17.37 2.07
CA GLY A 28 1.14 16.70 1.64
C GLY A 28 1.42 16.88 0.16
N ASN A 29 2.67 16.58 -0.16
CA ASN A 29 3.30 16.80 -1.44
C ASN A 29 3.42 15.44 -2.15
N ARG A 30 2.85 15.32 -3.35
CA ARG A 30 2.76 14.03 -4.07
C ARG A 30 3.34 14.11 -5.47
N SER A 31 4.13 13.10 -5.81
CA SER A 31 4.81 12.96 -7.09
C SER A 31 4.45 11.61 -7.71
N ASP A 32 3.72 11.63 -8.82
CA ASP A 32 3.35 10.41 -9.54
C ASP A 32 4.43 10.06 -10.57
N THR A 33 5.00 8.87 -10.45
CA THR A 33 6.02 8.32 -11.37
C THR A 33 5.52 7.07 -12.08
N ASN A 34 6.26 6.62 -13.10
CA ASN A 34 6.03 5.31 -13.71
C ASN A 34 6.84 4.24 -12.96
N THR A 35 6.39 2.99 -13.04
CA THR A 35 7.02 1.85 -12.37
C THR A 35 8.49 1.66 -12.77
N ASP A 36 8.83 1.93 -14.02
CA ASP A 36 10.18 1.70 -14.57
C ASP A 36 11.25 2.61 -13.96
N TYR A 37 10.85 3.83 -13.57
CA TYR A 37 11.75 4.85 -13.04
C TYR A 37 11.67 4.97 -11.51
N LEU A 38 10.83 4.17 -10.86
CA LEU A 38 10.59 4.26 -9.42
C LEU A 38 11.88 4.10 -8.60
N PHE A 39 12.65 3.03 -8.86
CA PHE A 39 13.91 2.80 -8.16
C PHE A 39 14.92 3.94 -8.37
N GLN A 40 15.01 4.45 -9.60
CA GLN A 40 15.92 5.55 -9.95
C GLN A 40 15.54 6.84 -9.22
N LEU A 41 14.22 7.14 -9.16
CA LEU A 41 13.69 8.28 -8.44
C LEU A 41 13.95 8.17 -6.93
N LEU A 42 13.69 7.01 -6.32
CA LEU A 42 13.97 6.76 -4.90
C LEU A 42 15.46 6.88 -4.58
N CYS A 43 16.32 6.34 -5.45
CA CYS A 43 17.76 6.44 -5.32
C CYS A 43 18.24 7.89 -5.36
N PHE A 44 17.71 8.69 -6.31
CA PHE A 44 17.99 10.12 -6.40
C PHE A 44 17.56 10.86 -5.12
N LEU A 45 16.32 10.68 -4.68
CA LEU A 45 15.78 11.36 -3.49
C LEU A 45 16.58 11.03 -2.23
N LYS A 46 17.10 9.81 -2.13
CA LYS A 46 17.92 9.33 -1.02
C LYS A 46 19.34 9.88 -1.03
N LEU A 47 20.00 9.89 -2.19
CA LEU A 47 21.43 10.21 -2.31
C LEU A 47 21.71 11.71 -2.51
N HIS A 48 20.75 12.47 -3.04
CA HIS A 48 20.97 13.87 -3.37
C HIS A 48 21.12 14.74 -2.12
N THR A 49 22.17 15.57 -2.09
CA THR A 49 22.64 16.31 -0.91
C THR A 49 21.57 17.21 -0.28
N TYR A 50 20.68 17.78 -1.09
CA TYR A 50 19.67 18.74 -0.65
C TYR A 50 18.33 18.09 -0.27
N THR A 51 17.94 16.99 -0.92
CA THR A 51 16.64 16.34 -0.66
C THR A 51 16.71 15.23 0.38
N ARG A 52 17.87 14.56 0.53
CA ARG A 52 18.22 13.52 1.52
C ARG A 52 17.03 12.87 2.24
N VAL A 53 16.22 12.13 1.50
CA VAL A 53 15.10 11.40 2.11
C VAL A 53 15.61 10.06 2.61
N GLN A 54 15.99 10.02 3.88
CA GLN A 54 16.72 8.89 4.48
C GLN A 54 15.80 7.80 5.02
N VAL A 55 14.57 8.14 5.42
CA VAL A 55 13.66 7.21 6.09
C VAL A 55 12.47 6.89 5.20
N SER A 56 12.27 5.60 4.93
CA SER A 56 10.98 5.09 4.45
C SER A 56 10.07 4.94 5.65
N ILE A 57 8.97 5.70 5.68
CA ILE A 57 7.97 5.54 6.73
C ILE A 57 7.18 4.27 6.42
N ASP A 58 6.40 4.31 5.34
CA ASP A 58 5.43 3.29 4.98
C ASP A 58 5.37 3.08 3.46
N ILE A 59 4.96 1.88 3.05
CA ILE A 59 4.57 1.57 1.68
C ILE A 59 3.14 1.07 1.75
N CYS A 60 2.22 1.75 1.06
CA CYS A 60 0.79 1.43 1.11
C CYS A 60 0.27 1.12 -0.29
N GLY A 61 -0.57 0.09 -0.40
CA GLY A 61 -1.36 -0.17 -1.60
C GLY A 61 -2.72 0.51 -1.51
N VAL A 62 -3.21 1.04 -2.63
CA VAL A 62 -4.58 1.53 -2.78
C VAL A 62 -5.20 0.83 -4.00
N ASP A 63 -6.37 0.23 -3.80
CA ASP A 63 -7.13 -0.45 -4.85
C ASP A 63 -8.20 0.48 -5.45
N HIS A 64 -8.06 0.79 -6.75
CA HIS A 64 -9.03 1.55 -7.54
C HIS A 64 -9.61 0.66 -8.66
N PRO A 65 -10.74 -0.03 -8.43
CA PRO A 65 -11.29 -1.00 -9.38
C PRO A 65 -11.74 -0.36 -10.71
N SER A 66 -12.09 0.92 -10.72
CA SER A 66 -12.51 1.65 -11.92
C SER A 66 -11.37 2.05 -12.87
N ARG A 67 -10.11 1.96 -12.44
CA ARG A 67 -8.94 2.37 -13.25
C ARG A 67 -8.33 1.19 -13.99
N LYS A 68 -7.84 1.42 -15.21
CA LYS A 68 -7.07 0.40 -15.98
C LYS A 68 -5.82 -0.09 -15.23
N ARG A 69 -5.11 0.82 -14.56
CA ARG A 69 -4.09 0.48 -13.56
C ARG A 69 -4.79 0.44 -12.21
N ARG A 70 -5.20 -0.77 -11.79
CA ARG A 70 -6.04 -1.00 -10.60
C ARG A 70 -5.35 -0.61 -9.30
N PHE A 71 -4.11 -1.06 -9.11
CA PHE A 71 -3.36 -0.84 -7.88
C PHE A 71 -2.46 0.38 -8.00
N GLU A 72 -2.45 1.17 -6.95
CA GLU A 72 -1.54 2.29 -6.75
C GLU A 72 -0.68 2.03 -5.51
N VAL A 73 0.64 2.07 -5.66
CA VAL A 73 1.57 1.90 -4.53
C VAL A 73 2.11 3.26 -4.14
N VAL A 74 1.89 3.64 -2.89
CA VAL A 74 2.26 4.94 -2.32
C VAL A 74 3.44 4.74 -1.38
N TYR A 75 4.52 5.44 -1.64
CA TYR A 75 5.71 5.45 -0.80
C TYR A 75 5.71 6.72 0.06
N ASN A 76 5.56 6.55 1.37
CA ASN A 76 5.66 7.65 2.31
C ASN A 76 7.10 7.75 2.80
N LEU A 77 7.77 8.81 2.40
CA LEU A 77 9.19 9.02 2.68
C LEU A 77 9.38 10.27 3.54
N LEU A 78 10.31 10.20 4.48
CA LEU A 78 10.63 11.27 5.40
C LEU A 78 12.13 11.53 5.44
N SER A 79 12.48 12.81 5.50
CA SER A 79 13.84 13.27 5.74
C SER A 79 14.03 13.49 7.24
N THR A 80 14.69 12.55 7.91
CA THR A 80 15.13 12.68 9.31
C THR A 80 16.56 12.16 9.44
N GLN A 81 17.39 12.85 10.23
CA GLN A 81 18.83 12.60 10.29
C GLN A 81 19.20 11.21 10.86
N TYR A 82 18.36 10.58 11.69
CA TYR A 82 18.41 9.13 12.03
C TYR A 82 17.06 8.65 12.59
N ASN A 83 16.53 7.50 12.16
CA ASN A 83 16.47 6.28 12.99
C ASN A 83 15.97 5.07 12.15
N SER A 84 16.66 3.93 12.30
CA SER A 84 16.62 2.72 11.47
C SER A 84 15.23 2.09 11.27
N ARG A 85 14.97 1.58 10.05
CA ARG A 85 13.81 0.72 9.73
C ARG A 85 14.14 -0.34 8.66
N ILE A 86 13.44 -1.47 8.72
CA ILE A 86 13.62 -2.65 7.86
C ILE A 86 12.73 -2.51 6.61
N PRO A 87 13.28 -2.19 5.42
CA PRO A 87 12.49 -1.88 4.23
C PRO A 87 11.71 -3.07 3.67
N GLY A 88 12.13 -4.31 3.96
CA GLY A 88 11.54 -5.49 3.35
C GLY A 88 10.14 -5.87 3.87
N ARG A 89 9.74 -5.39 5.06
CA ARG A 89 8.46 -5.83 5.65
C ARG A 89 7.25 -5.23 4.94
N TRP A 90 7.33 -3.97 4.55
CA TRP A 90 6.23 -3.24 3.91
C TRP A 90 5.93 -3.76 2.51
N GLU A 91 6.95 -4.12 1.73
CA GLU A 91 6.76 -4.72 0.40
C GLU A 91 6.02 -6.06 0.49
N ARG A 92 6.35 -6.88 1.50
CA ARG A 92 5.64 -8.14 1.77
C ARG A 92 4.20 -7.92 2.21
N GLU A 93 3.94 -6.90 3.01
CA GLU A 93 2.58 -6.55 3.45
C GLU A 93 1.70 -6.12 2.27
N VAL A 94 2.23 -5.27 1.38
CA VAL A 94 1.50 -4.85 0.16
C VAL A 94 1.24 -6.04 -0.76
N TRP A 95 2.19 -6.98 -0.86
CA TRP A 95 1.98 -8.21 -1.60
C TRP A 95 0.91 -9.10 -0.97
N ASP A 96 0.93 -9.28 0.35
CA ASP A 96 -0.05 -10.10 1.07
C ASP A 96 -1.48 -9.52 0.97
N MET A 97 -1.61 -8.21 1.15
CA MET A 97 -2.90 -7.52 1.21
C MET A 97 -3.53 -7.21 -0.14
N PHE A 98 -2.72 -6.84 -1.13
CA PHE A 98 -3.19 -6.38 -2.44
C PHE A 98 -2.70 -7.25 -3.61
N GLY A 99 -1.72 -8.14 -3.40
CA GLY A 99 -1.17 -9.01 -4.44
C GLY A 99 -0.31 -8.30 -5.47
N VAL A 100 0.30 -7.16 -5.10
CA VAL A 100 1.25 -6.46 -5.96
C VAL A 100 2.64 -7.06 -5.77
N SER A 101 3.20 -7.67 -6.82
CA SER A 101 4.52 -8.29 -6.78
C SER A 101 5.65 -7.27 -6.99
N PHE A 102 6.73 -7.39 -6.20
CA PHE A 102 7.94 -6.57 -6.33
C PHE A 102 9.07 -7.40 -6.96
N ILE A 103 9.74 -6.83 -7.97
CA ILE A 103 10.88 -7.46 -8.65
C ILE A 103 12.13 -7.33 -7.75
N ASN A 104 12.95 -8.38 -7.69
CA ASN A 104 14.20 -8.45 -6.89
C ASN A 104 14.01 -8.41 -5.36
N HIS A 105 12.82 -8.75 -4.85
CA HIS A 105 12.62 -8.91 -3.41
C HIS A 105 13.16 -10.28 -2.95
N PRO A 106 13.98 -10.37 -1.87
CA PRO A 106 14.67 -11.60 -1.48
C PRO A 106 13.77 -12.68 -0.85
N ASP A 107 12.66 -12.31 -0.18
CA ASP A 107 11.73 -13.25 0.48
C ASP A 107 10.28 -12.75 0.41
N LEU A 108 9.63 -12.93 -0.74
CA LEU A 108 8.27 -12.43 -0.96
C LEU A 108 7.24 -13.50 -0.54
N ARG A 109 7.03 -13.61 0.76
CA ARG A 109 6.00 -14.47 1.37
C ARG A 109 5.04 -13.67 2.25
N ARG A 110 3.87 -14.26 2.51
CA ARG A 110 2.80 -13.68 3.34
C ARG A 110 3.35 -13.38 4.73
N ILE A 111 2.81 -12.36 5.38
CA ILE A 111 3.30 -11.95 6.70
C ILE A 111 2.18 -11.73 7.70
N SER A 112 1.04 -11.23 7.25
CA SER A 112 -0.07 -10.87 8.13
C SER A 112 -1.22 -11.86 8.02
N THR A 113 -1.43 -12.46 6.86
CA THR A 113 -2.47 -13.48 6.68
C THR A 113 -1.99 -14.87 7.10
N ASP A 114 -2.95 -15.75 7.39
CA ASP A 114 -2.69 -17.14 7.72
C ASP A 114 -1.96 -17.88 6.60
N TYR A 115 -1.19 -18.90 6.97
CA TYR A 115 -0.36 -19.68 6.06
C TYR A 115 -1.15 -20.33 4.91
N GLY A 116 -2.42 -20.69 5.14
CA GLY A 116 -3.32 -21.29 4.15
C GLY A 116 -4.30 -20.30 3.51
N PHE A 117 -4.11 -18.99 3.70
CA PHE A 117 -5.09 -18.00 3.23
C PHE A 117 -5.10 -17.88 1.70
N GLU A 118 -6.27 -18.02 1.11
CA GLU A 118 -6.51 -17.87 -0.32
C GLU A 118 -7.01 -16.45 -0.64
N GLY A 119 -6.33 -15.77 -1.57
CA GLY A 119 -6.67 -14.41 -1.98
C GLY A 119 -5.92 -13.30 -1.24
N HIS A 120 -6.45 -12.08 -1.35
CA HIS A 120 -5.83 -10.84 -0.89
C HIS A 120 -6.86 -9.97 -0.15
N PRO A 121 -6.75 -9.81 1.18
CA PRO A 121 -7.81 -9.25 2.03
C PRO A 121 -8.32 -7.86 1.65
N LEU A 122 -7.43 -6.95 1.25
CA LEU A 122 -7.77 -5.54 1.06
C LEU A 122 -8.21 -5.20 -0.37
N ARG A 123 -8.42 -6.21 -1.22
CA ARG A 123 -9.02 -6.01 -2.53
C ARG A 123 -10.52 -5.78 -2.41
N LYS A 124 -11.07 -4.90 -3.24
CA LYS A 124 -12.51 -4.57 -3.24
C LYS A 124 -13.43 -5.70 -3.69
N ASP A 125 -12.87 -6.77 -4.26
CA ASP A 125 -13.65 -7.94 -4.70
C ASP A 125 -13.86 -8.95 -3.57
N LEU A 126 -13.07 -8.87 -2.49
CA LEU A 126 -13.15 -9.83 -1.40
C LEU A 126 -14.28 -9.43 -0.42
N PRO A 127 -15.20 -10.34 -0.05
CA PRO A 127 -16.22 -10.05 0.95
C PRO A 127 -15.58 -9.86 2.33
N LEU A 128 -16.19 -9.01 3.15
CA LEU A 128 -15.70 -8.72 4.51
C LEU A 128 -15.60 -9.98 5.40
N SER A 129 -16.56 -10.89 5.26
CA SER A 129 -16.60 -12.13 6.05
C SER A 129 -15.59 -13.18 5.58
N GLY A 130 -14.95 -13.00 4.42
CA GLY A 130 -14.10 -14.01 3.80
C GLY A 130 -14.89 -15.19 3.21
N TYR A 131 -14.17 -16.26 2.86
CA TYR A 131 -14.76 -17.46 2.26
C TYR A 131 -14.84 -18.65 3.23
N VAL A 132 -14.02 -18.62 4.27
CA VAL A 132 -13.75 -19.79 5.12
C VAL A 132 -13.80 -19.35 6.57
N GLU A 133 -14.47 -20.15 7.39
CA GLU A 133 -14.46 -20.04 8.84
C GLU A 133 -13.65 -21.19 9.46
N VAL A 134 -13.27 -21.01 10.71
CA VAL A 134 -12.42 -21.96 11.42
C VAL A 134 -13.17 -22.46 12.63
N ARG A 135 -13.34 -23.78 12.74
CA ARG A 135 -13.95 -24.45 13.90
C ARG A 135 -13.03 -25.52 14.47
N TYR A 136 -13.16 -25.77 15.77
CA TYR A 136 -12.49 -26.91 16.40
C TYR A 136 -13.40 -28.14 16.29
N ASP A 137 -12.82 -29.27 15.86
CA ASP A 137 -13.53 -30.54 15.78
C ASP A 137 -13.08 -31.46 16.92
N ASP A 138 -13.99 -31.74 17.87
CA ASP A 138 -13.71 -32.56 19.05
C ASP A 138 -13.33 -34.02 18.71
N PRO A 139 -13.98 -34.71 17.75
CA PRO A 139 -13.62 -36.08 17.38
C PRO A 139 -12.22 -36.19 16.78
N GLU A 140 -11.88 -35.29 15.85
CA GLU A 140 -10.57 -35.29 15.18
C GLU A 140 -9.49 -34.56 16.00
N LYS A 141 -9.87 -33.84 17.07
CA LYS A 141 -9.01 -33.02 17.94
C LYS A 141 -8.11 -32.06 17.16
N ARG A 142 -8.66 -31.47 16.09
CA ARG A 142 -7.94 -30.52 15.24
C ARG A 142 -8.82 -29.34 14.86
N VAL A 143 -8.15 -28.30 14.39
CA VAL A 143 -8.80 -27.13 13.82
C VAL A 143 -9.09 -27.41 12.35
N VAL A 144 -10.37 -27.29 11.95
CA VAL A 144 -10.84 -27.52 10.59
C VAL A 144 -11.32 -26.19 10.01
N SER A 145 -11.03 -25.99 8.72
CA SER A 145 -11.42 -24.81 7.95
C SER A 145 -12.56 -25.20 7.00
N GLU A 146 -13.72 -24.56 7.14
CA GLU A 146 -14.95 -24.89 6.41
C GLU A 146 -15.51 -23.67 5.68
N PRO A 147 -16.32 -23.85 4.62
CA PRO A 147 -17.01 -22.73 3.99
C PRO A 147 -17.88 -22.00 5.02
N ILE A 148 -17.91 -20.67 4.92
CA ILE A 148 -18.57 -19.82 5.92
C ILE A 148 -20.08 -20.03 5.96
N GLU A 149 -20.64 -20.26 7.15
CA GLU A 149 -22.07 -20.32 7.42
C GLU A 149 -22.43 -19.37 8.56
N MET A 150 -22.82 -18.13 8.22
CA MET A 150 -23.20 -17.13 9.21
C MET A 150 -24.67 -17.26 9.59
N THR A 151 -24.96 -17.28 10.90
CA THR A 151 -26.34 -17.22 11.42
C THR A 151 -27.03 -15.89 11.13
N GLN A 152 -26.26 -14.80 11.06
CA GLN A 152 -26.72 -13.48 10.69
C GLN A 152 -25.81 -12.88 9.62
N GLU A 153 -26.40 -12.42 8.52
CA GLU A 153 -25.67 -11.75 7.45
C GLU A 153 -25.19 -10.34 7.85
N PHE A 154 -24.10 -9.89 7.22
CA PHE A 154 -23.61 -8.53 7.38
C PHE A 154 -24.60 -7.51 6.81
N ARG A 155 -25.00 -6.54 7.64
CA ARG A 155 -25.93 -5.47 7.23
C ARG A 155 -25.13 -4.25 6.76
N TYR A 156 -25.21 -3.97 5.47
CA TYR A 156 -24.68 -2.74 4.89
C TYR A 156 -25.71 -1.62 5.01
N PHE A 157 -25.33 -0.52 5.65
CA PHE A 157 -26.16 0.67 5.77
C PHE A 157 -25.58 1.78 4.90
N ASP A 158 -26.39 2.32 3.99
CA ASP A 158 -26.00 3.47 3.19
C ASP A 158 -26.33 4.77 3.95
N PHE A 159 -25.28 5.44 4.42
CA PHE A 159 -25.38 6.72 5.14
C PHE A 159 -25.11 7.92 4.23
N ALA A 160 -24.96 7.72 2.91
CA ALA A 160 -24.66 8.82 2.00
C ALA A 160 -25.81 9.83 1.94
N SER A 161 -25.49 11.10 2.18
CA SER A 161 -26.43 12.20 1.98
C SER A 161 -26.50 12.56 0.48
N PRO A 162 -27.70 12.70 -0.10
CA PRO A 162 -27.85 13.14 -1.49
C PRO A 162 -27.24 14.53 -1.77
N TRP A 163 -27.06 15.36 -0.75
CA TRP A 163 -26.72 16.79 -0.90
C TRP A 163 -25.23 17.13 -0.90
N GLU A 164 -24.36 16.20 -0.47
CA GLU A 164 -22.90 16.43 -0.39
C GLU A 164 -22.14 15.75 -1.54
N THR A 165 -22.85 14.98 -2.36
CA THR A 165 -22.26 14.20 -3.46
C THR A 165 -22.36 15.00 -4.77
N ALA A 166 -21.64 16.13 -4.86
CA ALA A 166 -21.51 16.93 -6.08
C ALA A 166 -20.03 17.19 -6.42
#